data_AF-A0ABC8RTE6-F1
#
_entry.id   AF-A0ABC8RTE6-F1
#
_cell.length_a   1.000
_cell.length_b   1.000
_cell.length_c   1.000
_cell.angle_alpha   90.00
_cell.angle_beta   90.00
_cell.angle_gamma   90.00
#
_symmetry.space_group_name_H-M   'P 1'
#
loop_
_entity.id
_entity.type
_entity.pdbx_description
1 polymer ?
#
loop_
_entity_poly.entity_id
_entity_poly.type
_entity_poly.pdbx_seq_one_letter_code
_entity_poly.pdbx_strand_id
1 'polypeptide(L)'
;MSLTIELHITTTTHLNLNPQTAISKRSYSIQFQSKSIYHSNPLTPLVLSHRKMCALPSSSSKVSFTVKSSLIDPDGGSLVDLVVPESERAAKISEAEAMPKVKLTKIDLEWAHVISEGWASPLKGFMREDEYLQSLHFNSLRMKDGSLVNLSLPIVLSVDDEAKERIGESIDVALIAPNGDLVAILRRTEIYKHNKEERIARTWGTTAPGLPYVEEVITPAGNWLIGGDLEVLKPIKYNDGLDHYRLSPHQLRREFDRRQADAVFAFQLRNPVHNGHALLMNDTRRRLLESGYKNPILLLHPLGGFTKADDVPLDVRMEQHSKVTFAGPRRWNS
;
A
#
# COMPACT_ATOMS: atom_id res chain seq x y z
N MET A 1 8.19 -4.51 -53.74
CA MET A 1 8.09 -3.32 -54.59
C MET A 1 7.75 -2.15 -53.67
N SER A 2 8.77 -1.57 -53.05
CA SER A 2 9.41 -0.27 -53.36
C SER A 2 8.64 0.91 -52.76
N LEU A 3 9.15 1.35 -51.60
CA LEU A 3 8.88 2.64 -50.96
C LEU A 3 9.74 3.71 -51.63
N THR A 4 9.19 4.89 -51.88
CA THR A 4 9.93 6.08 -52.34
C THR A 4 9.76 7.17 -51.29
N ILE A 5 10.88 7.61 -50.71
CA ILE A 5 10.98 8.80 -49.85
C ILE A 5 11.88 9.78 -50.59
N GLU A 6 11.38 11.00 -50.83
CA GLU A 6 12.16 12.09 -51.40
C GLU A 6 13.06 12.74 -50.34
N LEU A 7 14.34 12.88 -50.70
CA LEU A 7 15.35 13.70 -50.04
C LEU A 7 15.53 14.97 -50.87
N HIS A 8 15.57 16.14 -50.24
CA HIS A 8 16.09 17.37 -50.84
C HIS A 8 17.32 17.82 -50.05
N ILE A 9 18.46 17.83 -50.73
CA ILE A 9 19.74 18.39 -50.29
C ILE A 9 20.06 19.53 -51.26
N THR A 10 20.41 20.70 -50.73
CA THR A 10 21.05 21.79 -51.49
C THR A 10 22.40 22.14 -50.87
N THR A 11 23.46 21.74 -51.57
CA THR A 11 24.84 22.27 -51.55
C THR A 11 24.86 23.58 -52.38
N THR A 12 25.76 24.56 -52.33
CA THR A 12 27.16 24.76 -51.89
C THR A 12 27.36 26.30 -51.89
N THR A 13 28.33 26.89 -51.20
CA THR A 13 29.60 27.29 -51.84
C THR A 13 30.73 27.48 -50.84
N HIS A 14 31.87 26.89 -51.18
CA HIS A 14 33.19 27.07 -50.56
C HIS A 14 33.80 28.45 -50.91
N LEU A 15 34.71 28.94 -50.06
CA LEU A 15 36.05 29.38 -50.47
C LEU A 15 37.01 29.33 -49.27
N ASN A 16 38.14 28.67 -49.50
CA ASN A 16 39.24 28.37 -48.58
C ASN A 16 40.37 29.39 -48.82
N LEU A 17 41.19 29.71 -47.81
CA LEU A 17 42.65 29.92 -47.93
C LEU A 17 43.26 30.34 -46.57
N ASN A 18 44.21 29.53 -46.11
CA ASN A 18 45.25 29.79 -45.10
C ASN A 18 46.61 29.59 -45.86
N PRO A 19 47.84 29.97 -45.42
CA PRO A 19 48.29 30.06 -44.01
C PRO A 19 49.44 31.07 -43.66
N GLN A 20 49.82 31.08 -42.37
CA GLN A 20 51.14 31.35 -41.74
C GLN A 20 51.73 32.79 -41.61
N THR A 21 51.90 33.24 -40.34
CA THR A 21 53.19 33.68 -39.73
C THR A 21 53.05 33.91 -38.20
N ALA A 22 54.19 34.04 -37.51
CA ALA A 22 54.51 33.48 -36.19
C ALA A 22 54.35 34.38 -34.92
N ILE A 23 54.05 33.72 -33.79
CA ILE A 23 54.54 33.86 -32.39
C ILE A 23 54.50 35.22 -31.65
N SER A 24 53.76 35.23 -30.52
CA SER A 24 54.24 35.76 -29.23
C SER A 24 53.54 35.07 -28.05
N LYS A 25 54.32 34.54 -27.11
CA LYS A 25 53.89 33.80 -25.91
C LYS A 25 53.47 34.77 -24.80
N ARG A 26 52.29 34.58 -24.22
CA ARG A 26 51.97 35.00 -22.83
C ARG A 26 51.18 33.91 -22.12
N SER A 27 51.78 33.34 -21.07
CA SER A 27 51.19 32.37 -20.17
C SER A 27 50.35 33.08 -19.11
N TYR A 28 49.08 32.70 -18.97
CA TYR A 28 48.27 33.01 -17.78
C TYR A 28 47.69 31.71 -17.22
N SER A 29 48.16 31.33 -16.03
CA SER A 29 47.60 30.27 -15.21
C SER A 29 46.41 30.83 -14.41
N ILE A 30 45.20 30.36 -14.68
CA ILE A 30 44.01 30.68 -13.88
C ILE A 30 43.48 29.37 -13.30
N GLN A 31 43.67 29.21 -11.99
CA GLN A 31 43.13 28.10 -11.20
C GLN A 31 41.65 28.37 -10.90
N PHE A 32 40.78 27.43 -11.29
CA PHE A 32 39.38 27.42 -10.88
C PHE A 32 39.26 26.88 -9.45
N GLN A 33 38.82 27.71 -8.52
CA GLN A 33 38.33 27.26 -7.20
C GLN A 33 36.82 27.03 -7.28
N SER A 34 36.37 25.78 -7.22
CA SER A 34 34.96 25.46 -6.96
C SER A 34 34.71 25.51 -5.45
N LYS A 35 33.85 26.44 -5.00
CA LYS A 35 33.32 26.43 -3.63
C LYS A 35 32.10 25.52 -3.58
N SER A 36 32.19 24.48 -2.76
CA SER A 36 31.10 23.55 -2.45
C SER A 36 30.27 24.09 -1.28
N ILE A 37 28.94 24.16 -1.43
CA ILE A 37 27.98 24.69 -0.44
C ILE A 37 27.35 23.52 0.35
N TYR A 38 28.18 22.65 0.93
CA TYR A 38 27.71 21.68 1.93
C TYR A 38 28.20 22.13 3.31
N HIS A 39 27.28 22.64 4.13
CA HIS A 39 27.48 22.84 5.56
C HIS A 39 27.28 21.52 6.29
N SER A 40 28.37 20.91 6.76
CA SER A 40 28.33 19.83 7.76
C SER A 40 28.26 20.46 9.15
N ASN A 41 27.21 20.13 9.91
CA ASN A 41 27.02 20.62 11.27
C ASN A 41 27.67 19.64 12.27
N PRO A 42 28.65 20.05 13.09
CA PRO A 42 29.26 19.17 14.09
C PRO A 42 28.35 19.02 15.32
N LEU A 43 28.14 17.78 15.75
CA LEU A 43 27.33 17.40 16.91
C LEU A 43 27.92 17.97 18.22
N THR A 44 27.18 18.84 18.90
CA THR A 44 27.41 19.24 20.30
C THR A 44 26.83 18.20 21.27
N PRO A 45 27.56 17.79 22.32
CA PRO A 45 27.05 16.86 23.33
C PRO A 45 26.19 17.61 24.36
N LEU A 46 24.89 17.29 24.42
CA LEU A 46 23.99 17.75 25.47
C LEU A 46 24.18 16.90 26.74
N VAL A 47 24.60 17.55 27.81
CA VAL A 47 24.73 17.01 29.17
C VAL A 47 23.33 16.72 29.74
N LEU A 48 23.04 15.46 30.07
CA LEU A 48 21.82 15.06 30.78
C LEU A 48 21.91 15.46 32.26
N SER A 49 21.04 16.38 32.68
CA SER A 49 20.77 16.67 34.09
C SER A 49 19.76 15.68 34.65
N HIS A 50 20.16 14.87 35.63
CA HIS A 50 19.26 13.98 36.39
C HIS A 50 18.23 14.78 37.20
N ARG A 51 16.94 14.67 36.85
CA ARG A 51 15.83 14.98 37.75
C ARG A 51 15.28 13.68 38.35
N LYS A 52 15.30 13.58 39.68
CA LYS A 52 14.61 12.55 40.47
C LYS A 52 13.10 12.69 40.27
N MET A 53 12.42 11.60 39.94
CA MET A 53 10.95 11.52 39.95
C MET A 53 10.46 10.82 41.22
N CYS A 54 9.50 11.46 41.91
CA CYS A 54 8.74 10.90 43.01
C CYS A 54 7.73 9.86 42.51
N ALA A 55 7.57 8.77 43.26
CA ALA A 55 6.62 7.70 42.99
C ALA A 55 5.23 8.00 43.57
N LEU A 56 4.17 7.64 42.84
CA LEU A 56 2.79 7.53 43.31
C LEU A 56 2.15 6.24 42.75
N PRO A 57 1.11 5.69 43.41
CA PRO A 57 0.92 4.25 43.53
C PRO A 57 0.13 3.60 42.39
N SER A 58 0.39 2.31 42.22
CA SER A 58 -0.20 1.40 41.24
C SER A 58 -1.64 1.00 41.60
N SER A 59 -2.61 1.36 40.76
CA SER A 59 -3.91 0.67 40.69
C SER A 59 -3.93 -0.27 39.49
N SER A 60 -3.96 -1.56 39.76
CA SER A 60 -4.01 -2.62 38.76
C SER A 60 -5.42 -2.78 38.18
N SER A 61 -5.65 -2.25 36.98
CA SER A 61 -6.72 -2.69 36.09
C SER A 61 -6.09 -3.53 34.99
N LYS A 62 -6.24 -4.86 35.07
CA LYS A 62 -5.79 -5.81 34.04
C LYS A 62 -6.66 -5.66 32.79
N VAL A 63 -6.20 -4.81 31.87
CA VAL A 63 -6.57 -4.89 30.46
C VAL A 63 -5.30 -5.32 29.72
N SER A 64 -5.19 -6.62 29.47
CA SER A 64 -4.04 -7.21 28.78
C SER A 64 -4.28 -7.17 27.27
N PHE A 65 -3.96 -6.04 26.65
CA PHE A 65 -3.67 -5.99 25.21
C PHE A 65 -2.21 -5.58 25.06
N THR A 66 -1.32 -6.56 25.00
CA THR A 66 0.06 -6.31 24.57
C THR A 66 0.41 -7.41 23.59
N VAL A 67 0.16 -7.17 22.31
CA VAL A 67 0.79 -7.94 21.25
C VAL A 67 2.26 -7.53 21.27
N LYS A 68 3.14 -8.35 21.87
CA LYS A 68 4.59 -8.12 21.85
C LYS A 68 5.19 -8.70 20.58
N SER A 69 4.99 -7.98 19.48
CA SER A 69 5.86 -8.08 18.33
C SER A 69 6.81 -6.90 18.36
N SER A 70 8.03 -7.11 18.84
CA SER A 70 9.13 -6.11 18.82
C SER A 70 9.61 -5.77 17.40
N LEU A 71 8.81 -6.09 16.38
CA LEU A 71 9.08 -5.99 14.96
C LEU A 71 8.14 -4.92 14.42
N ILE A 72 8.60 -3.68 14.47
CA ILE A 72 7.98 -2.44 13.99
C ILE A 72 6.52 -2.17 14.40
N ASP A 73 6.30 -1.02 15.05
CA ASP A 73 4.95 -0.56 15.38
C ASP A 73 4.14 -0.28 14.11
N PRO A 74 2.83 -0.55 14.10
CA PRO A 74 1.95 -0.13 13.01
C PRO A 74 1.94 1.40 12.88
N ASP A 75 1.74 1.89 11.65
CA ASP A 75 1.49 3.32 11.41
C ASP A 75 0.29 3.80 12.22
N GLY A 76 0.44 4.95 12.89
CA GLY A 76 -0.55 5.47 13.85
C GLY A 76 -0.51 4.82 15.25
N GLY A 77 0.43 3.90 15.50
CA GLY A 77 0.73 3.32 16.82
C GLY A 77 -0.03 2.03 17.15
N SER A 78 -1.09 1.70 16.41
CA SER A 78 -1.85 0.45 16.58
C SER A 78 -2.54 0.03 15.30
N LEU A 79 -2.70 -1.28 15.10
CA LEU A 79 -3.53 -1.80 14.01
C LEU A 79 -4.99 -1.42 14.24
N VAL A 80 -5.64 -0.95 13.18
CA VAL A 80 -7.08 -0.68 13.17
C VAL A 80 -7.82 -1.98 12.83
N ASP A 81 -8.69 -2.44 13.74
CA ASP A 81 -9.61 -3.55 13.49
C ASP A 81 -11.03 -2.99 13.40
N LEU A 82 -11.68 -3.21 12.26
CA LEU A 82 -13.02 -2.67 11.98
C LEU A 82 -14.08 -3.76 11.95
N VAL A 83 -13.74 -5.00 12.31
CA VAL A 83 -14.72 -6.06 12.46
C VAL A 83 -15.48 -5.86 13.78
N VAL A 84 -16.81 -5.77 13.69
CA VAL A 84 -17.65 -5.60 14.89
C VAL A 84 -17.50 -6.79 15.83
N PRO A 85 -17.49 -6.56 17.16
CA PRO A 85 -17.50 -7.65 18.13
C PRO A 85 -18.68 -8.59 17.92
N GLU A 86 -18.48 -9.89 18.15
CA GLU A 86 -19.51 -10.91 17.95
C GLU A 86 -20.78 -10.62 18.76
N SER A 87 -20.63 -10.06 19.96
CA SER A 87 -21.74 -9.66 20.85
C SER A 87 -22.63 -8.56 20.27
N GLU A 88 -22.12 -7.71 19.37
CA GLU A 88 -22.84 -6.56 18.81
C GLU A 88 -23.41 -6.86 17.41
N ARG A 89 -22.95 -7.93 16.78
CA ARG A 89 -23.23 -8.25 15.38
C ARG A 89 -24.73 -8.34 15.05
N ALA A 90 -25.51 -9.00 15.90
CA ALA A 90 -26.95 -9.16 15.66
C ALA A 90 -27.67 -7.80 15.64
N ALA A 91 -27.33 -6.91 16.59
CA ALA A 91 -27.89 -5.56 16.65
C ALA A 91 -27.48 -4.74 15.42
N LYS A 92 -26.20 -4.80 15.03
CA LYS A 92 -25.68 -4.10 13.85
C LYS A 92 -26.31 -4.58 12.54
N ILE A 93 -26.59 -5.88 12.41
CA ILE A 93 -27.31 -6.44 11.25
C ILE A 93 -28.72 -5.85 11.16
N SER A 94 -29.50 -5.91 12.25
CA SER A 94 -30.86 -5.35 12.27
C SER A 94 -30.89 -3.85 12.00
N GLU A 95 -29.90 -3.11 12.50
CA GLU A 95 -29.74 -1.68 12.23
C GLU A 95 -29.46 -1.43 10.75
N ALA A 96 -28.50 -2.16 10.19
CA ALA A 96 -28.09 -2.04 8.80
C ALA A 96 -29.22 -2.34 7.83
N GLU A 97 -30.12 -3.28 8.15
CA GLU A 97 -31.29 -3.65 7.33
C GLU A 97 -32.14 -2.43 6.93
N ALA A 98 -32.32 -1.45 7.82
CA ALA A 98 -33.10 -0.24 7.58
C ALA A 98 -32.39 0.84 6.75
N MET A 99 -31.08 0.72 6.51
CA MET A 99 -30.28 1.73 5.79
C MET A 99 -30.40 1.60 4.26
N PRO A 100 -30.19 2.70 3.51
CA PRO A 100 -29.94 2.63 2.07
C PRO A 100 -28.78 1.68 1.76
N LYS A 101 -28.89 0.96 0.64
CA LYS A 101 -27.92 -0.08 0.25
C LYS A 101 -27.00 0.41 -0.86
N VAL A 102 -25.70 0.20 -0.67
CA VAL A 102 -24.67 0.29 -1.71
C VAL A 102 -24.18 -1.11 -2.02
N LYS A 103 -24.23 -1.50 -3.29
CA LYS A 103 -23.72 -2.80 -3.75
C LYS A 103 -22.23 -2.68 -4.01
N LEU A 104 -21.46 -3.61 -3.46
CA LEU A 104 -20.04 -3.76 -3.69
C LEU A 104 -19.81 -4.64 -4.92
N THR A 105 -18.84 -4.27 -5.74
CA THR A 105 -18.23 -5.21 -6.69
C THR A 105 -17.33 -6.21 -5.95
N LYS A 106 -16.79 -7.19 -6.66
CA LYS A 106 -15.81 -8.12 -6.09
C LYS A 106 -14.56 -7.38 -5.58
N ILE A 107 -14.09 -6.38 -6.33
CA ILE A 107 -12.89 -5.61 -5.99
C ILE A 107 -13.17 -4.66 -4.82
N ASP A 108 -14.37 -4.11 -4.72
CA ASP A 108 -14.76 -3.31 -3.55
C ASP A 108 -14.79 -4.16 -2.27
N LEU A 109 -15.25 -5.42 -2.35
CA LEU A 109 -15.21 -6.35 -1.23
C LEU A 109 -13.77 -6.69 -0.81
N GLU A 110 -12.86 -6.83 -1.78
CA GLU A 110 -11.43 -7.00 -1.50
C GLU A 110 -10.84 -5.76 -0.80
N TRP A 111 -11.23 -4.54 -1.19
CA TRP A 111 -10.83 -3.32 -0.47
C TRP A 111 -11.43 -3.22 0.93
N ALA A 112 -12.71 -3.56 1.09
CA ALA A 112 -13.33 -3.63 2.41
C ALA A 112 -12.58 -4.63 3.32
N HIS A 113 -12.11 -5.74 2.76
CA HIS A 113 -11.28 -6.71 3.48
C HIS A 113 -9.94 -6.11 3.91
N VAL A 114 -9.21 -5.45 2.99
CA VAL A 114 -7.95 -4.74 3.28
C VAL A 114 -8.11 -3.76 4.44
N ILE A 115 -9.14 -2.90 4.38
CA ILE A 115 -9.41 -1.90 5.41
C ILE A 115 -9.78 -2.57 6.74
N SER A 116 -10.64 -3.59 6.69
CA SER A 116 -11.19 -4.23 7.90
C SER A 116 -10.15 -4.89 8.80
N GLU A 117 -9.11 -5.49 8.21
CA GLU A 117 -8.04 -6.17 8.94
C GLU A 117 -6.91 -5.23 9.37
N GLY A 118 -6.95 -3.96 8.97
CA GLY A 118 -5.96 -2.96 9.34
C GLY A 118 -4.72 -2.90 8.45
N TRP A 119 -4.76 -3.46 7.23
CA TRP A 119 -3.66 -3.33 6.26
C TRP A 119 -3.42 -1.87 5.86
N ALA A 120 -4.48 -1.06 5.88
CA ALA A 120 -4.44 0.38 5.61
C ALA A 120 -4.40 1.23 6.89
N SER A 121 -3.99 0.67 8.04
CA SER A 121 -3.88 1.44 9.29
C SER A 121 -3.07 2.72 9.05
N PRO A 122 -3.55 3.89 9.49
CA PRO A 122 -4.62 4.12 10.48
C PRO A 122 -5.99 4.46 9.87
N LEU A 123 -6.22 4.20 8.58
CA LEU A 123 -7.48 4.47 7.90
C LEU A 123 -8.64 3.72 8.56
N LYS A 124 -9.80 4.40 8.72
CA LYS A 124 -10.98 3.88 9.44
C LYS A 124 -12.13 3.43 8.55
N GLY A 125 -11.96 3.49 7.24
CA GLY A 125 -12.95 3.11 6.25
C GLY A 125 -12.54 3.56 4.85
N PHE A 126 -13.48 3.69 3.93
CA PHE A 126 -13.16 4.25 2.62
C PHE A 126 -12.85 5.74 2.77
N MET A 127 -11.84 6.21 2.02
CA MET A 127 -11.30 7.57 2.19
C MET A 127 -12.37 8.64 1.99
N ARG A 128 -12.41 9.59 2.92
CA ARG A 128 -13.06 10.90 2.74
C ARG A 128 -12.30 11.76 1.73
N GLU A 129 -12.87 12.90 1.33
CA GLU A 129 -12.25 13.74 0.31
C GLU A 129 -10.86 14.23 0.75
N ASP A 130 -10.70 14.59 2.04
CA ASP A 130 -9.43 15.04 2.59
C ASP A 130 -8.33 13.97 2.56
N GLU A 131 -8.66 12.73 2.92
CA GLU A 131 -7.77 11.57 2.87
C GLU A 131 -7.44 11.20 1.42
N TYR A 132 -8.44 11.22 0.54
CA TYR A 132 -8.28 10.96 -0.88
C TYR A 132 -7.31 11.96 -1.53
N LEU A 133 -7.52 13.26 -1.31
CA LEU A 133 -6.65 14.30 -1.85
C LEU A 133 -5.22 14.18 -1.29
N GLN A 134 -5.07 13.93 0.01
CA GLN A 134 -3.75 13.73 0.61
C GLN A 134 -3.02 12.52 0.02
N SER A 135 -3.70 11.38 -0.11
CA SER A 135 -3.15 10.19 -0.74
C SER A 135 -2.72 10.47 -2.19
N LEU A 136 -3.60 11.10 -2.97
CA LEU A 136 -3.40 11.37 -4.38
C LEU A 136 -2.26 12.36 -4.66
N HIS A 137 -2.13 13.42 -3.85
CA HIS A 137 -1.14 14.48 -4.07
C HIS A 137 0.17 14.27 -3.32
N PHE A 138 0.14 13.63 -2.14
CA PHE A 138 1.28 13.58 -1.23
C PHE A 138 1.70 12.17 -0.84
N ASN A 139 0.99 11.16 -1.34
CA ASN A 139 1.28 9.74 -1.08
C ASN A 139 1.32 9.42 0.43
N SER A 140 0.60 10.20 1.23
CA SER A 140 0.63 10.14 2.69
C SER A 140 -0.65 10.70 3.30
N LEU A 141 -0.92 10.36 4.56
CA LEU A 141 -1.95 10.99 5.37
C LEU A 141 -1.32 11.70 6.56
N ARG A 142 -1.86 12.87 6.91
CA ARG A 142 -1.49 13.60 8.12
C ARG A 142 -2.35 13.16 9.29
N MET A 143 -1.68 12.69 10.35
CA MET A 143 -2.28 12.32 11.61
C MET A 143 -2.64 13.55 12.47
N LYS A 144 -3.49 13.35 13.47
CA LYS A 144 -3.92 14.43 14.38
C LYS A 144 -2.77 15.04 15.19
N ASP A 145 -1.72 14.27 15.46
CA ASP A 145 -0.50 14.72 16.14
C ASP A 145 0.49 15.43 15.17
N GLY A 146 0.12 15.56 13.90
CA GLY A 146 0.93 16.18 12.85
C GLY A 146 1.92 15.25 12.16
N SER A 147 2.06 14.00 12.61
CA SER A 147 2.91 13.00 11.96
C SER A 147 2.33 12.60 10.58
N LEU A 148 3.18 12.03 9.72
CA LEU A 148 2.80 11.57 8.40
C LEU A 148 2.94 10.05 8.31
N VAL A 149 1.93 9.39 7.75
CA VAL A 149 1.94 7.96 7.43
C VAL A 149 1.93 7.76 5.92
N ASN A 150 2.61 6.73 5.41
CA ASN A 150 2.60 6.47 3.97
C ASN A 150 1.27 5.84 3.55
N LEU A 151 0.62 6.44 2.56
CA LEU A 151 -0.60 5.87 1.99
C LEU A 151 -0.77 6.42 0.56
N SER A 152 -0.09 5.75 -0.37
CA SER A 152 0.10 6.22 -1.75
C SER A 152 -1.01 5.86 -2.73
N LEU A 153 -1.95 5.01 -2.33
CA LEU A 153 -3.02 4.52 -3.18
C LEU A 153 -4.39 4.94 -2.63
N PRO A 154 -5.23 5.61 -3.45
CA PRO A 154 -6.62 5.87 -3.09
C PRO A 154 -7.42 4.59 -2.82
N ILE A 155 -7.87 4.42 -1.57
CA ILE A 155 -8.77 3.33 -1.14
C ILE A 155 -10.18 3.92 -0.99
N VAL A 156 -10.95 3.88 -2.07
CA VAL A 156 -12.22 4.58 -2.22
C VAL A 156 -13.31 3.65 -2.72
N LEU A 157 -14.57 3.95 -2.39
CA LEU A 157 -15.75 3.27 -2.93
C LEU A 157 -16.48 4.22 -3.88
N SER A 158 -16.79 3.78 -5.09
CA SER A 158 -17.53 4.60 -6.07
C SER A 158 -19.02 4.29 -6.08
N VAL A 159 -19.84 5.32 -6.31
CA VAL A 159 -21.30 5.21 -6.50
C VAL A 159 -21.75 6.00 -7.73
N ASP A 160 -22.76 5.49 -8.43
CA ASP A 160 -23.40 6.17 -9.56
C ASP A 160 -24.38 7.27 -9.09
N ASP A 161 -24.90 8.04 -10.04
CA ASP A 161 -25.82 9.14 -9.77
C ASP A 161 -27.12 8.62 -9.11
N GLU A 162 -27.62 7.46 -9.54
CA GLU A 162 -28.82 6.81 -9.01
C GLU A 162 -28.62 6.32 -7.57
N ALA A 163 -27.46 5.77 -7.23
CA ALA A 163 -27.14 5.36 -5.87
C ALA A 163 -26.97 6.59 -4.97
N LYS A 164 -26.31 7.65 -5.45
CA LYS A 164 -26.22 8.92 -4.71
C LYS A 164 -27.61 9.49 -4.40
N GLU A 165 -28.52 9.52 -5.37
CA GLU A 165 -29.90 9.99 -5.16
C GLU A 165 -30.65 9.11 -4.16
N ARG A 166 -30.50 7.79 -4.27
CA ARG A 166 -31.11 6.81 -3.35
C ARG A 166 -30.61 6.94 -1.91
N ILE A 167 -29.33 7.28 -1.72
CA ILE A 167 -28.75 7.54 -0.40
C ILE A 167 -29.36 8.81 0.20
N GLY A 168 -29.56 9.84 -0.64
CA GLY A 168 -30.21 11.08 -0.24
C GLY A 168 -29.50 11.76 0.93
N GLU A 169 -30.25 12.07 1.98
CA GLU A 169 -29.73 12.71 3.21
C GLU A 169 -29.27 11.70 4.27
N SER A 170 -29.29 10.40 3.97
CA SER A 170 -28.80 9.39 4.92
C SER A 170 -27.31 9.58 5.18
N ILE A 171 -26.94 9.65 6.45
CA ILE A 171 -25.55 9.72 6.88
C ILE A 171 -24.89 8.36 7.00
N ASP A 172 -25.65 7.27 6.96
CA ASP A 172 -25.16 5.91 7.08
C ASP A 172 -25.71 5.06 5.92
N VAL A 173 -24.91 4.12 5.42
CA VAL A 173 -25.31 3.17 4.38
C VAL A 173 -24.88 1.75 4.72
N ALA A 174 -25.68 0.78 4.29
CA ALA A 174 -25.33 -0.63 4.39
C ALA A 174 -24.65 -1.09 3.10
N LEU A 175 -23.55 -1.85 3.24
CA LEU A 175 -22.78 -2.39 2.14
C LEU A 175 -23.17 -3.86 1.89
N ILE A 176 -23.54 -4.15 0.64
CA ILE A 176 -24.00 -5.47 0.19
C ILE A 176 -22.96 -6.08 -0.75
N ALA A 177 -22.47 -7.28 -0.44
CA ALA A 177 -21.53 -8.01 -1.29
C ALA A 177 -22.16 -8.47 -2.61
N PRO A 178 -21.35 -8.86 -3.62
CA PRO A 178 -21.86 -9.36 -4.90
C PRO A 178 -22.84 -10.53 -4.81
N ASN A 179 -22.72 -11.36 -3.77
CA ASN A 179 -23.60 -12.50 -3.52
C ASN A 179 -24.93 -12.11 -2.83
N GLY A 180 -25.14 -10.83 -2.52
CA GLY A 180 -26.33 -10.31 -1.83
C GLY A 180 -26.20 -10.23 -0.31
N ASP A 181 -25.09 -10.70 0.27
CA ASP A 181 -24.91 -10.66 1.72
C ASP A 181 -24.67 -9.24 2.22
N LEU A 182 -25.29 -8.91 3.35
CA LEU A 182 -24.98 -7.71 4.10
C LEU A 182 -23.62 -7.89 4.82
N VAL A 183 -22.62 -7.10 4.43
CA VAL A 183 -21.24 -7.29 4.90
C VAL A 183 -20.73 -6.21 5.84
N ALA A 184 -21.18 -4.97 5.68
CA ALA A 184 -20.67 -3.85 6.47
C ALA A 184 -21.66 -2.68 6.53
N ILE A 185 -21.36 -1.75 7.41
CA ILE A 185 -22.00 -0.43 7.49
C ILE A 185 -20.91 0.62 7.22
N LEU A 186 -21.21 1.63 6.42
CA LEU A 186 -20.37 2.80 6.25
C LEU A 186 -21.06 3.98 6.92
N ARG A 187 -20.42 4.52 7.95
CA ARG A 187 -20.96 5.55 8.85
C ARG A 187 -20.52 6.94 8.48
N ARG A 188 -21.36 7.92 8.82
CA ARG A 188 -21.05 9.35 8.67
C ARG A 188 -20.56 9.68 7.26
N THR A 189 -21.24 9.16 6.25
CA THR A 189 -20.79 9.15 4.87
C THR A 189 -20.61 10.55 4.32
N GLU A 190 -19.62 10.69 3.43
CA GLU A 190 -19.36 11.89 2.66
C GLU A 190 -19.24 11.51 1.20
N ILE A 191 -20.07 12.13 0.34
CA ILE A 191 -20.09 11.86 -1.10
C ILE A 191 -19.44 13.04 -1.83
N TYR A 192 -18.39 12.77 -2.60
CA TYR A 192 -17.60 13.76 -3.34
C TYR A 192 -17.33 13.30 -4.77
N LYS A 193 -16.82 14.20 -5.63
CA LYS A 193 -16.66 13.92 -7.06
C LYS A 193 -15.54 12.93 -7.33
N HIS A 194 -15.79 11.99 -8.24
CA HIS A 194 -14.78 11.09 -8.77
C HIS A 194 -14.14 11.68 -10.04
N ASN A 195 -13.14 12.53 -9.88
CA ASN A 195 -12.37 13.08 -11.01
C ASN A 195 -11.46 11.98 -11.61
N LYS A 196 -12.06 11.06 -12.38
CA LYS A 196 -11.42 9.81 -12.85
C LYS A 196 -10.11 10.06 -13.59
N GLU A 197 -10.09 10.97 -14.57
CA GLU A 197 -8.89 11.25 -15.36
C GLU A 197 -7.72 11.73 -14.48
N GLU A 198 -7.99 12.65 -13.55
CA GLU A 198 -6.99 13.13 -12.59
C GLU A 198 -6.50 11.99 -11.67
N ARG A 199 -7.43 11.19 -11.14
CA ARG A 199 -7.12 10.02 -10.31
C ARG A 199 -6.16 9.08 -11.04
N ILE A 200 -6.48 8.76 -12.29
CA ILE A 200 -5.71 7.85 -13.13
C ILE A 200 -4.32 8.44 -13.40
N ALA A 201 -4.27 9.70 -13.86
CA ALA A 201 -3.02 10.38 -14.19
C ALA A 201 -2.04 10.42 -13.01
N ARG A 202 -2.52 10.74 -11.80
CA ARG A 202 -1.68 10.89 -10.61
C ARG A 202 -1.27 9.55 -10.00
N THR A 203 -2.12 8.52 -10.10
CA THR A 203 -1.81 7.21 -9.52
C THR A 203 -0.94 6.36 -10.45
N TRP A 204 -1.18 6.39 -11.76
CA TRP A 204 -0.44 5.58 -12.75
C TRP A 204 0.64 6.36 -13.50
N GLY A 205 0.67 7.69 -13.42
CA GLY A 205 1.60 8.52 -14.21
C GLY A 205 1.24 8.59 -15.70
N THR A 206 0.07 8.09 -16.10
CA THR A 206 -0.44 8.05 -17.48
C THR A 206 -1.96 7.88 -17.45
N THR A 207 -2.63 8.34 -18.51
CA THR A 207 -4.07 8.12 -18.79
C THR A 207 -4.28 7.25 -20.03
N ALA A 208 -3.24 6.54 -20.47
CA ALA A 208 -3.33 5.67 -21.63
C ALA A 208 -4.41 4.57 -21.43
N PRO A 209 -5.16 4.24 -22.48
CA PRO A 209 -6.12 3.14 -22.43
C PRO A 209 -5.41 1.79 -22.26
N GLY A 210 -6.14 0.78 -21.78
CA GLY A 210 -5.65 -0.59 -21.64
C GLY A 210 -4.91 -0.88 -20.33
N LEU A 211 -4.93 0.04 -19.36
CA LEU A 211 -4.48 -0.22 -18.00
C LEU A 211 -5.49 -1.16 -17.30
N PRO A 212 -5.15 -2.43 -16.99
CA PRO A 212 -6.18 -3.42 -16.65
C PRO A 212 -7.04 -3.06 -15.44
N TYR A 213 -6.44 -2.49 -14.39
CA TYR A 213 -7.20 -2.06 -13.21
C TYR A 213 -8.08 -0.83 -13.49
N VAL A 214 -7.61 0.09 -14.34
CA VAL A 214 -8.38 1.29 -14.70
C VAL A 214 -9.61 0.87 -15.50
N GLU A 215 -9.43 0.01 -16.51
CA GLU A 215 -10.54 -0.47 -17.35
C GLU A 215 -11.56 -1.30 -16.58
N GLU A 216 -11.11 -2.10 -15.60
CA GLU A 216 -12.00 -2.93 -14.78
C GLU A 216 -12.73 -2.12 -13.70
N VAL A 217 -12.04 -1.15 -13.06
CA VAL A 217 -12.53 -0.54 -11.81
C VAL A 217 -12.90 0.94 -11.98
N ILE A 218 -12.08 1.73 -12.67
CA ILE A 218 -12.23 3.20 -12.64
C ILE A 218 -13.06 3.70 -13.82
N THR A 219 -12.81 3.20 -15.03
CA THR A 219 -13.55 3.57 -16.24
C THR A 219 -15.06 3.32 -16.07
N PRO A 220 -15.52 2.12 -15.67
CA PRO A 220 -16.95 1.82 -15.54
C PRO A 220 -17.58 2.30 -14.22
N ALA A 221 -16.77 2.75 -13.24
CA ALA A 221 -17.28 3.21 -11.94
C ALA A 221 -18.23 4.41 -12.05
N GLY A 222 -18.96 4.68 -10.98
CA GLY A 222 -19.76 5.91 -10.88
C GLY A 222 -18.92 7.20 -10.82
N ASN A 223 -19.59 8.33 -11.00
CA ASN A 223 -18.99 9.67 -11.00
C ASN A 223 -18.79 10.24 -9.58
N TRP A 224 -19.16 9.49 -8.55
CA TRP A 224 -19.01 9.88 -7.16
C TRP A 224 -18.20 8.87 -6.37
N LEU A 225 -17.51 9.35 -5.36
CA LEU A 225 -16.88 8.55 -4.33
C LEU A 225 -17.62 8.75 -3.02
N ILE A 226 -17.70 7.70 -2.20
CA ILE A 226 -18.28 7.73 -0.87
C ILE A 226 -17.24 7.29 0.17
N GLY A 227 -16.89 8.21 1.08
CA GLY A 227 -16.01 7.97 2.21
C GLY A 227 -16.79 7.87 3.52
N GLY A 228 -16.20 7.25 4.55
CA GLY A 228 -16.87 7.09 5.84
C GLY A 228 -16.12 6.14 6.78
N ASP A 229 -16.65 5.98 8.00
CA ASP A 229 -16.11 5.00 8.95
C ASP A 229 -16.74 3.64 8.71
N LEU A 230 -15.92 2.62 8.47
CA LEU A 230 -16.38 1.28 8.12
C LEU A 230 -16.56 0.43 9.39
N GLU A 231 -17.70 -0.23 9.50
CA GLU A 231 -17.99 -1.27 10.49
C GLU A 231 -18.29 -2.58 9.74
N VAL A 232 -17.36 -3.54 9.76
CA VAL A 232 -17.53 -4.82 9.06
C VAL A 232 -18.21 -5.84 9.97
N LEU A 233 -19.32 -6.40 9.51
CA LEU A 233 -20.20 -7.22 10.37
C LEU A 233 -19.58 -8.58 10.71
N LYS A 234 -18.83 -9.17 9.77
CA LYS A 234 -18.17 -10.47 9.92
C LYS A 234 -16.81 -10.43 9.22
N PRO A 235 -15.78 -11.15 9.72
CA PRO A 235 -14.54 -11.32 8.96
C PRO A 235 -14.83 -11.82 7.55
N ILE A 236 -14.24 -11.17 6.54
CA ILE A 236 -14.50 -11.50 5.14
C ILE A 236 -13.84 -12.84 4.81
N LYS A 237 -14.60 -13.71 4.15
CA LYS A 237 -14.18 -15.04 3.70
C LYS A 237 -14.63 -15.24 2.26
N TYR A 238 -13.78 -15.90 1.48
CA TYR A 238 -14.05 -16.14 0.06
C TYR A 238 -14.54 -17.56 -0.20
N ASN A 239 -14.34 -18.47 0.76
CA ASN A 239 -14.77 -19.87 0.68
C ASN A 239 -14.25 -20.61 -0.56
N ASP A 240 -13.06 -20.24 -1.03
CA ASP A 240 -12.39 -20.78 -2.22
C ASP A 240 -11.31 -21.82 -1.87
N GLY A 241 -11.32 -22.31 -0.63
CA GLY A 241 -10.32 -23.25 -0.12
C GLY A 241 -9.00 -22.60 0.31
N LEU A 242 -8.81 -21.29 0.13
CA LEU A 242 -7.55 -20.59 0.45
C LEU A 242 -7.64 -19.67 1.69
N ASP A 243 -8.80 -19.59 2.35
CA ASP A 243 -9.00 -18.68 3.48
C ASP A 243 -8.08 -18.93 4.68
N HIS A 244 -7.52 -20.13 4.79
CA HIS A 244 -6.53 -20.48 5.82
C HIS A 244 -5.14 -19.85 5.58
N TYR A 245 -4.84 -19.40 4.36
CA TYR A 245 -3.65 -18.61 4.04
C TYR A 245 -3.86 -17.10 4.22
N ARG A 246 -5.12 -16.64 4.30
CA ARG A 246 -5.47 -15.22 4.47
C ARG A 246 -5.38 -14.83 5.93
N LEU A 247 -4.14 -14.69 6.40
CA LEU A 247 -3.85 -14.26 7.76
C LEU A 247 -3.86 -12.74 7.86
N SER A 248 -4.64 -12.20 8.81
CA SER A 248 -4.66 -10.77 9.10
C SER A 248 -3.32 -10.28 9.67
N PRO A 249 -3.02 -8.96 9.65
CA PRO A 249 -1.82 -8.41 10.29
C PRO A 249 -1.69 -8.80 11.76
N HIS A 250 -2.81 -8.88 12.49
CA HIS A 250 -2.86 -9.38 13.87
C HIS A 250 -2.48 -10.85 13.98
N GLN A 251 -2.92 -11.70 13.05
CA GLN A 251 -2.55 -13.12 13.01
C GLN A 251 -1.08 -13.31 12.62
N LEU A 252 -0.58 -12.55 11.66
CA LEU A 252 0.82 -12.58 11.23
C LEU A 252 1.77 -12.18 12.37
N ARG A 253 1.49 -11.06 13.06
CA ARG A 253 2.29 -10.63 14.22
C ARG A 253 2.33 -11.69 15.31
N ARG A 254 1.18 -12.29 15.66
CA ARG A 254 1.13 -13.42 16.59
C ARG A 254 1.95 -14.62 16.13
N GLU A 255 1.94 -14.92 14.83
CA GLU A 255 2.73 -16.03 14.28
C GLU A 255 4.24 -15.76 14.36
N PHE A 256 4.68 -14.52 14.11
CA PHE A 256 6.09 -14.13 14.27
C PHE A 256 6.54 -14.21 15.73
N ASP A 257 5.70 -13.75 16.66
CA ASP A 257 5.97 -13.81 18.09
C ASP A 257 6.04 -15.27 18.57
N ARG A 258 5.10 -16.12 18.11
CA ARG A 258 5.08 -17.56 18.40
C ARG A 258 6.35 -18.25 17.90
N ARG A 259 6.87 -17.83 16.74
CA ARG A 259 8.13 -18.34 16.18
C ARG A 259 9.36 -17.65 16.74
N GLN A 260 9.23 -16.71 17.67
CA GLN A 260 10.34 -15.95 18.26
C GLN A 260 11.22 -15.29 17.18
N ALA A 261 10.59 -14.71 16.17
CA ALA A 261 11.30 -13.99 15.12
C ALA A 261 12.01 -12.76 15.71
N ASP A 262 13.28 -12.56 15.37
CA ASP A 262 14.02 -11.35 15.71
C ASP A 262 14.24 -10.42 14.52
N ALA A 263 13.90 -10.89 13.31
CA ALA A 263 13.67 -10.11 12.11
C ALA A 263 12.60 -10.77 11.25
N VAL A 264 11.81 -9.98 10.53
CA VAL A 264 10.91 -10.47 9.48
C VAL A 264 11.23 -9.74 8.20
N PHE A 265 11.38 -10.48 7.11
CA PHE A 265 11.57 -9.92 5.77
C PHE A 265 10.47 -10.40 4.85
N ALA A 266 9.77 -9.46 4.23
CA ALA A 266 8.63 -9.74 3.37
C ALA A 266 9.05 -9.83 1.90
N PHE A 267 8.50 -10.79 1.17
CA PHE A 267 8.63 -10.90 -0.27
C PHE A 267 7.25 -10.88 -0.90
N GLN A 268 6.86 -9.69 -1.38
CA GLN A 268 5.62 -9.48 -2.12
C GLN A 268 5.76 -10.04 -3.54
N LEU A 269 4.78 -10.81 -4.00
CA LEU A 269 4.76 -11.38 -5.35
C LEU A 269 3.35 -11.55 -5.89
N ARG A 270 3.23 -11.56 -7.22
CA ARG A 270 2.00 -11.93 -7.94
C ARG A 270 2.22 -13.03 -8.98
N ASN A 271 3.45 -13.53 -9.10
CA ASN A 271 3.88 -14.49 -10.12
C ASN A 271 4.38 -15.79 -9.47
N PRO A 272 4.45 -16.91 -10.20
CA PRO A 272 5.15 -18.12 -9.75
C PRO A 272 6.58 -17.84 -9.26
N VAL A 273 7.02 -18.57 -8.24
CA VAL A 273 8.39 -18.46 -7.71
C VAL A 273 9.35 -19.22 -8.61
N HIS A 274 10.30 -18.52 -9.22
CA HIS A 274 11.46 -19.11 -9.89
C HIS A 274 12.75 -18.85 -9.10
N ASN A 275 13.87 -19.45 -9.52
CA ASN A 275 15.14 -19.39 -8.77
C ASN A 275 15.73 -17.98 -8.61
N GLY A 276 15.33 -17.01 -9.45
CA GLY A 276 15.71 -15.61 -9.28
C GLY A 276 15.09 -15.01 -8.02
N HIS A 277 13.79 -15.25 -7.78
CA HIS A 277 13.13 -14.89 -6.52
C HIS A 277 13.77 -15.63 -5.33
N ALA A 278 14.02 -16.93 -5.49
CA ALA A 278 14.65 -17.73 -4.43
C ALA A 278 16.06 -17.22 -4.08
N LEU A 279 16.84 -16.76 -5.06
CA LEU A 279 18.15 -16.17 -4.83
C LEU A 279 18.04 -14.91 -3.94
N LEU A 280 17.11 -14.00 -4.25
CA LEU A 280 16.89 -12.79 -3.45
C LEU A 280 16.46 -13.12 -2.02
N MET A 281 15.53 -14.06 -1.84
CA MET A 281 15.07 -14.48 -0.51
C MET A 281 16.20 -15.13 0.30
N ASN A 282 16.99 -16.01 -0.33
CA ASN A 282 18.14 -16.65 0.31
C ASN A 282 19.24 -15.66 0.69
N ASP A 283 19.60 -14.75 -0.22
CA ASP A 283 20.61 -13.72 0.02
C ASP A 283 20.17 -12.78 1.14
N THR A 284 18.90 -12.37 1.16
CA THR A 284 18.33 -11.54 2.24
C THR A 284 18.45 -12.24 3.58
N ARG A 285 18.06 -13.53 3.68
CA ARG A 285 18.23 -14.31 4.90
C ARG A 285 19.69 -14.37 5.35
N ARG A 286 20.61 -14.64 4.40
CA ARG A 286 22.06 -14.69 4.69
C ARG A 286 22.56 -13.36 5.26
N ARG A 287 22.23 -12.23 4.63
CA ARG A 287 22.64 -10.90 5.10
C ARG A 287 22.10 -10.56 6.48
N LEU A 288 20.86 -10.96 6.80
CA LEU A 288 20.30 -10.79 8.15
C LEU A 288 21.07 -11.62 9.20
N LEU A 289 21.40 -12.87 8.87
CA LEU A 289 22.23 -13.71 9.75
C LEU A 289 23.63 -13.11 9.96
N GLU A 290 24.27 -12.62 8.89
CA GLU A 290 25.57 -11.92 8.94
C GLU A 290 25.50 -10.62 9.75
N SER A 291 24.35 -9.94 9.72
CA SER A 291 24.08 -8.72 10.51
C SER A 291 23.81 -9.00 11.99
N GLY A 292 23.77 -10.27 12.40
CA GLY A 292 23.66 -10.67 13.80
C GLY A 292 22.30 -11.20 14.24
N TYR A 293 21.25 -11.07 13.42
CA TYR A 293 19.95 -11.71 13.67
C TYR A 293 20.12 -13.23 13.74
N LYS A 294 19.39 -13.88 14.64
CA LYS A 294 19.47 -15.31 14.94
C LYS A 294 18.32 -16.09 14.33
N ASN A 295 17.16 -15.46 14.19
CA ASN A 295 15.95 -16.08 13.67
C ASN A 295 15.18 -15.16 12.71
N PRO A 296 15.78 -14.77 11.57
CA PRO A 296 15.08 -14.01 10.55
C PRO A 296 14.01 -14.90 9.90
N ILE A 297 12.77 -14.43 9.79
CA ILE A 297 11.65 -15.18 9.20
C ILE A 297 11.25 -14.54 7.87
N LEU A 298 11.12 -15.38 6.83
CA LEU A 298 10.56 -14.97 5.55
C LEU A 298 9.03 -14.92 5.66
N LEU A 299 8.44 -13.78 5.31
CA LEU A 299 7.04 -13.68 4.95
C LEU A 299 6.92 -13.73 3.42
N LEU A 300 6.67 -14.92 2.86
CA LEU A 300 6.33 -15.08 1.45
C LEU A 300 4.86 -14.69 1.26
N HIS A 301 4.61 -13.57 0.59
CA HIS A 301 3.31 -12.90 0.65
C HIS A 301 2.69 -12.71 -0.75
N PRO A 302 2.11 -13.78 -1.33
CA PRO A 302 1.49 -13.70 -2.65
C PRO A 302 0.20 -12.84 -2.59
N LEU A 303 0.07 -11.89 -3.51
CA LEU A 303 -1.16 -11.11 -3.66
C LEU A 303 -2.31 -12.02 -4.12
N GLY A 304 -3.45 -11.89 -3.44
CA GLY A 304 -4.64 -12.70 -3.68
C GLY A 304 -5.92 -11.92 -4.05
N GLY A 305 -5.83 -10.60 -4.17
CA GLY A 305 -6.89 -9.78 -4.77
C GLY A 305 -6.83 -9.82 -6.30
N PHE A 306 -7.50 -8.87 -6.94
CA PHE A 306 -7.53 -8.74 -8.40
C PHE A 306 -6.14 -8.76 -9.04
N THR A 307 -6.02 -9.59 -10.08
CA THR A 307 -4.88 -9.64 -11.01
C THR A 307 -5.40 -9.59 -12.43
N LYS A 308 -4.60 -9.04 -13.35
CA LYS A 308 -4.94 -8.99 -14.78
C LYS A 308 -5.10 -10.39 -15.38
N ALA A 309 -5.87 -10.51 -16.47
CA ALA A 309 -6.30 -11.79 -17.03
C ALA A 309 -5.18 -12.72 -17.49
N ASP A 310 -4.00 -12.19 -17.85
CA ASP A 310 -2.84 -12.97 -18.29
C ASP A 310 -1.90 -13.38 -17.14
N ASP A 311 -2.18 -12.99 -15.90
CA ASP A 311 -1.45 -13.48 -14.72
C ASP A 311 -1.91 -14.90 -14.34
N VAL A 312 -1.01 -15.69 -13.75
CA VAL A 312 -1.34 -17.03 -13.27
C VAL A 312 -2.35 -16.94 -12.11
N PRO A 313 -3.47 -17.69 -12.14
CA PRO A 313 -4.47 -17.70 -11.08
C PRO A 313 -3.90 -17.98 -9.68
N LEU A 314 -4.54 -17.42 -8.65
CA LEU A 314 -4.04 -17.49 -7.27
C LEU A 314 -3.88 -18.92 -6.77
N ASP A 315 -4.88 -19.77 -6.95
CA ASP A 315 -4.87 -21.19 -6.56
C ASP A 315 -3.67 -21.94 -7.19
N VAL A 316 -3.44 -21.74 -8.48
CA VAL A 316 -2.30 -22.32 -9.19
C VAL A 316 -0.96 -21.79 -8.67
N ARG A 317 -0.87 -20.48 -8.37
CA ARG A 317 0.33 -19.90 -7.73
C ARG A 317 0.58 -20.49 -6.35
N MET A 318 -0.46 -20.62 -5.52
CA MET A 318 -0.35 -21.21 -4.19
C MET A 318 0.10 -22.67 -4.26
N GLU A 319 -0.44 -23.46 -5.19
CA GLU A 319 0.03 -24.82 -5.43
C GLU A 319 1.52 -24.83 -5.83
N GLN A 320 1.92 -23.98 -6.78
CA GLN A 320 3.31 -23.87 -7.22
C GLN A 320 4.26 -23.47 -6.08
N HIS A 321 3.86 -22.50 -5.26
CA HIS A 321 4.65 -22.05 -4.10
C HIS A 321 4.82 -23.15 -3.06
N SER A 322 3.79 -23.97 -2.84
CA SER A 322 3.90 -25.13 -1.95
C SER A 322 4.99 -26.09 -2.45
N LYS A 323 5.04 -26.40 -3.76
CA LYS A 323 6.05 -27.29 -4.35
C LYS A 323 7.46 -26.73 -4.23
N VAL A 324 7.65 -25.42 -4.41
CA VAL A 324 8.96 -24.77 -4.21
C VAL A 324 9.42 -24.87 -2.76
N THR A 325 8.50 -24.69 -1.82
CA THR A 325 8.80 -24.77 -0.38
C THR A 325 9.19 -26.19 0.03
N PHE A 326 8.54 -27.21 -0.52
CA PHE A 326 8.88 -28.62 -0.29
C PHE A 326 10.18 -29.06 -0.99
N ALA A 327 10.51 -28.47 -2.15
CA ALA A 327 11.70 -28.82 -2.92
C ALA A 327 12.97 -28.04 -2.51
N GLY A 328 12.83 -26.96 -1.73
CA GLY A 328 13.96 -26.20 -1.22
C GLY A 328 14.82 -27.02 -0.25
N PRO A 329 16.12 -26.69 -0.06
CA PRO A 329 16.90 -27.27 1.03
C PRO A 329 16.11 -27.06 2.33
N ARG A 330 16.13 -28.06 3.24
CA ARG A 330 15.33 -28.18 4.50
C ARG A 330 15.49 -27.02 5.52
N ARG A 331 15.76 -25.78 5.10
CA ARG A 331 16.06 -24.59 5.89
C ARG A 331 14.94 -23.55 5.95
N TRP A 332 13.84 -23.75 5.22
CA TRP A 332 12.69 -22.82 5.25
C TRP A 332 11.62 -23.20 6.29
N ASN A 333 11.56 -24.48 6.69
CA ASN A 333 10.55 -25.01 7.60
C ASN A 333 11.00 -25.08 9.07
N SER A 334 12.21 -24.58 9.37
CA SER A 334 12.81 -24.62 10.71
C SER A 334 12.98 -23.22 11.28
#